data_AF-A0A1B7JQG2-F1
#
_entry.id   AF-A0A1B7JQG2-F1
#
_cell.length_a   1.000
_cell.length_b   1.000
_cell.length_c   1.000
_cell.angle_alpha   90.00
_cell.angle_beta   90.00
_cell.angle_gamma   90.00
#
_symmetry.space_group_name_H-M   'P 1'
#
loop_
_entity.id
_entity.type
_entity.pdbx_description
1 polymer ?
#
loop_
_entity_poly.entity_id
_entity_poly.type
_entity_poly.pdbx_seq_one_letter_code
_entity_poly.pdbx_strand_id
1 'polypeptide(L)'
;MSKYKIILDCDPGHDDAMAIFLALGNPNIDLLAVTTVVGNQTLDKVTHNARAIMEFVGAKNIPIAAGCDRPLVRQIYTAPEVHGVTGLDGTHLAKPTQPIDKRHAVDLIIDTLKSHPPKTITLVPIGGLTNIALAVRKAPEIVELVKDVALMGGGYHTGNRTAVAEFNILIDPEAAHIVFNEVWPITMIGVDLTHQARPNDRIMEEIASLNTPLSQFVVESLNFYTEGYRRRNGYSDHAPVHDLCAVAYVIDPSIMETLKAPINIELQGALTTGMTVTDFRATAPADCHTQVATKLDNEKLWTMFIDALKQLAK
;
A
#
# COMPACT_ATOMS: atom_id res chain seq x y z
N MET A 1 7.97 -21.16 10.07
CA MET A 1 7.85 -21.04 8.60
C MET A 1 6.81 -19.98 8.34
N SER A 2 7.13 -18.97 7.54
CA SER A 2 6.19 -17.94 7.11
C SER A 2 5.01 -18.57 6.35
N LYS A 3 3.81 -18.00 6.50
CA LYS A 3 2.56 -18.52 5.95
C LYS A 3 2.17 -17.86 4.63
N TYR A 4 2.48 -16.58 4.45
CA TYR A 4 1.94 -15.78 3.35
C TYR A 4 3.07 -15.11 2.57
N LYS A 5 3.22 -15.48 1.30
CA LYS A 5 4.19 -14.85 0.40
C LYS A 5 3.60 -13.63 -0.24
N ILE A 6 4.30 -12.50 -0.17
CA ILE A 6 3.84 -11.25 -0.76
C ILE A 6 4.91 -10.58 -1.62
N ILE A 7 4.45 -9.85 -2.62
CA ILE A 7 5.22 -8.78 -3.26
C ILE A 7 4.53 -7.47 -2.85
N LEU A 8 5.29 -6.56 -2.24
CA LEU A 8 4.80 -5.24 -1.84
C LEU A 8 5.20 -4.22 -2.90
N ASP A 9 4.21 -3.65 -3.60
CA ASP A 9 4.42 -2.62 -4.61
C ASP A 9 3.98 -1.27 -4.04
N CYS A 10 4.91 -0.34 -3.85
CA CYS A 10 4.70 0.84 -3.01
C CYS A 10 5.39 2.09 -3.54
N ASP A 11 5.12 3.23 -2.92
CA ASP A 11 5.71 4.51 -3.29
C ASP A 11 6.17 5.27 -2.03
N PRO A 12 7.17 4.72 -1.30
CA PRO A 12 7.32 4.97 0.13
C PRO A 12 7.22 6.41 0.60
N GLY A 13 6.04 6.66 1.15
CA GLY A 13 5.63 7.69 2.08
C GLY A 13 5.66 7.22 3.53
N HIS A 14 4.91 7.93 4.39
CA HIS A 14 4.94 7.71 5.83
C HIS A 14 4.19 6.43 6.23
N ASP A 15 3.04 6.18 5.61
CA ASP A 15 2.21 4.99 5.82
C ASP A 15 2.75 3.76 5.10
N ASP A 16 3.35 3.88 3.92
CA ASP A 16 4.07 2.77 3.28
C ASP A 16 5.20 2.23 4.19
N ALA A 17 5.91 3.13 4.89
CA ALA A 17 6.95 2.74 5.82
C ALA A 17 6.36 1.87 6.96
N MET A 18 5.16 2.21 7.45
CA MET A 18 4.47 1.40 8.45
C MET A 18 4.07 0.04 7.88
N ALA A 19 3.61 -0.02 6.63
CA ALA A 19 3.29 -1.28 5.95
C ALA A 19 4.52 -2.17 5.77
N ILE A 20 5.68 -1.60 5.41
CA ILE A 20 6.96 -2.31 5.30
C ILE A 20 7.37 -2.87 6.68
N PHE A 21 7.30 -2.07 7.75
CA PHE A 21 7.64 -2.55 9.09
C PHE A 21 6.68 -3.66 9.57
N LEU A 22 5.39 -3.55 9.27
CA LEU A 22 4.44 -4.63 9.58
C LEU A 22 4.80 -5.92 8.84
N ALA A 23 5.10 -5.83 7.54
CA ALA A 23 5.46 -6.97 6.72
C ALA A 23 6.74 -7.66 7.22
N LEU A 24 7.78 -6.89 7.57
CA LEU A 24 9.05 -7.43 8.05
C LEU A 24 8.98 -7.95 9.49
N GLY A 25 8.23 -7.27 10.36
CA GLY A 25 8.11 -7.64 11.77
C GLY A 25 7.12 -8.77 12.03
N ASN A 26 6.26 -9.12 11.07
CA ASN A 26 5.31 -10.21 11.25
C ASN A 26 5.88 -11.57 10.77
N PRO A 27 6.05 -12.58 11.63
CA PRO A 27 6.67 -13.86 11.26
C PRO A 27 5.82 -14.71 10.30
N ASN A 28 4.56 -14.34 10.05
CA ASN A 28 3.72 -15.03 9.09
C ASN A 28 3.90 -14.52 7.66
N ILE A 29 4.53 -13.36 7.46
CA ILE A 29 4.80 -12.81 6.14
C ILE A 29 6.16 -13.29 5.64
N ASP A 30 6.20 -13.63 4.35
CA ASP A 30 7.39 -13.85 3.54
C ASP A 30 7.43 -12.76 2.47
N LEU A 31 8.14 -11.66 2.75
CA LEU A 31 8.26 -10.54 1.84
C LEU A 31 9.30 -10.87 0.76
N LEU A 32 8.82 -11.28 -0.41
CA LEU A 32 9.67 -11.75 -1.51
C LEU A 32 10.39 -10.63 -2.24
N ALA A 33 9.74 -9.47 -2.34
CA ALA A 33 10.24 -8.30 -3.04
C ALA A 33 9.52 -7.04 -2.57
N VAL A 34 10.24 -5.92 -2.64
CA VAL A 34 9.67 -4.57 -2.61
C VAL A 34 9.86 -3.97 -3.99
N THR A 35 8.78 -3.54 -4.62
CA THR A 35 8.82 -2.82 -5.89
C THR A 35 8.34 -1.39 -5.70
N THR A 36 8.96 -0.44 -6.40
CA THR A 36 8.59 0.96 -6.28
C THR A 36 7.95 1.53 -7.54
N VAL A 37 7.00 2.44 -7.35
CA VAL A 37 6.27 3.15 -8.41
C VAL A 37 6.22 4.64 -8.11
N VAL A 38 6.07 5.49 -9.12
CA VAL A 38 5.78 6.91 -8.88
C VAL A 38 4.43 7.10 -8.17
N GLY A 39 4.35 8.08 -7.28
CA GLY A 39 3.11 8.43 -6.59
C GLY A 39 3.32 9.57 -5.60
N ASN A 40 3.38 9.29 -4.30
CA ASN A 40 3.64 10.23 -3.21
C ASN A 40 4.78 11.20 -3.53
N GLN A 41 5.84 10.68 -4.16
CA GLN A 41 6.92 11.45 -4.77
C GLN A 41 7.38 10.82 -6.10
N THR A 42 8.33 11.49 -6.77
CA THR A 42 9.04 10.96 -7.93
C THR A 42 9.67 9.60 -7.63
N LEU A 43 9.73 8.70 -8.62
CA LEU A 43 10.29 7.35 -8.47
C LEU A 43 11.65 7.31 -7.77
N ASP A 44 12.57 8.22 -8.10
CA ASP A 44 13.91 8.26 -7.50
C ASP A 44 13.87 8.43 -5.98
N LYS A 45 12.95 9.27 -5.47
CA LYS A 45 12.80 9.55 -4.04
C LYS A 45 12.14 8.39 -3.31
N VAL A 46 11.04 7.87 -3.83
CA VAL A 46 10.34 6.74 -3.20
C VAL A 46 11.20 5.47 -3.22
N THR A 47 11.99 5.26 -4.28
CA THR A 47 12.99 4.18 -4.34
C THR A 47 14.12 4.38 -3.35
N HIS A 48 14.58 5.62 -3.16
CA HIS A 48 15.53 5.94 -2.10
C HIS A 48 14.95 5.62 -0.72
N ASN A 49 13.71 6.05 -0.44
CA ASN A 49 13.03 5.84 0.83
C ASN A 49 12.84 4.35 1.12
N ALA A 50 12.38 3.56 0.14
CA ALA A 50 12.27 2.10 0.25
C ALA A 50 13.58 1.47 0.75
N ARG A 51 14.70 1.81 0.10
CA ARG A 51 16.02 1.29 0.48
C ARG A 51 16.46 1.75 1.87
N ALA A 52 16.21 3.01 2.21
CA ALA A 52 16.57 3.58 3.51
C ALA A 52 15.79 2.90 4.64
N ILE A 53 14.49 2.69 4.45
CA ILE A 53 13.59 2.00 5.39
C ILE A 53 14.03 0.55 5.58
N MET A 54 14.26 -0.18 4.49
CA MET A 54 14.69 -1.58 4.53
C MET A 54 16.05 -1.74 5.22
N GLU A 55 17.02 -0.87 4.91
CA GLU A 55 18.34 -0.90 5.54
C GLU A 55 18.31 -0.51 7.03
N PHE A 56 17.42 0.41 7.42
CA PHE A 56 17.23 0.85 8.80
C PHE A 56 16.86 -0.30 9.74
N VAL A 57 16.05 -1.25 9.28
CA VAL A 57 15.67 -2.46 10.05
C VAL A 57 16.47 -3.70 9.66
N GLY A 58 17.60 -3.52 8.95
CA GLY A 58 18.53 -4.61 8.62
C GLY A 58 18.04 -5.59 7.54
N ALA A 59 16.96 -5.27 6.81
CA ALA A 59 16.34 -6.13 5.81
C ALA A 59 17.07 -6.10 4.45
N LYS A 60 18.34 -6.49 4.42
CA LYS A 60 19.24 -6.36 3.25
C LYS A 60 19.11 -7.45 2.19
N ASN A 61 18.42 -8.55 2.50
CA ASN A 61 18.35 -9.74 1.63
C ASN A 61 17.09 -9.77 0.73
N ILE A 62 16.21 -8.79 0.86
CA ILE A 62 14.99 -8.69 0.07
C ILE A 62 15.26 -7.77 -1.12
N PRO A 63 15.01 -8.20 -2.37
CA PRO A 63 15.24 -7.38 -3.54
C PRO A 63 14.32 -6.15 -3.56
N ILE A 64 14.91 -5.00 -3.91
CA ILE A 64 14.19 -3.74 -4.10
C ILE A 64 14.38 -3.34 -5.57
N ALA A 65 13.31 -3.29 -6.36
CA ALA A 65 13.38 -2.92 -7.77
C ALA A 65 12.59 -1.64 -8.07
N ALA A 66 13.21 -0.72 -8.80
CA ALA A 66 12.55 0.47 -9.31
C ALA A 66 11.65 0.11 -10.49
N GLY A 67 10.42 0.62 -10.48
CA GLY A 67 9.44 0.43 -11.52
C GLY A 67 9.18 1.68 -12.35
N CYS A 68 7.90 1.97 -12.56
CA CYS A 68 7.49 3.02 -13.47
C CYS A 68 7.65 4.42 -12.88
N ASP A 69 8.23 5.32 -13.67
CA ASP A 69 8.48 6.72 -13.29
C ASP A 69 7.33 7.68 -13.59
N ARG A 70 6.28 7.17 -14.25
CA ARG A 70 5.09 7.93 -14.68
C ARG A 70 3.86 7.01 -14.79
N PRO A 71 2.64 7.57 -14.70
CA PRO A 71 1.41 6.86 -15.05
C PRO A 71 1.39 6.40 -16.52
N LEU A 72 0.52 5.44 -16.86
CA LEU A 72 0.38 4.93 -18.23
C LEU A 72 0.04 6.01 -19.25
N VAL A 73 -0.88 6.91 -18.90
CA VAL A 73 -1.46 7.90 -19.81
C VAL A 73 -1.44 9.31 -19.22
N ARG A 74 -1.72 9.44 -17.92
CA ARG A 74 -1.84 10.74 -17.25
C ARG A 74 -0.47 11.38 -16.99
N GLN A 75 -0.49 12.65 -16.60
CA GLN A 75 0.70 13.35 -16.15
C GLN A 75 1.07 12.93 -14.73
N ILE A 76 2.36 13.02 -14.39
CA ILE A 76 2.85 12.76 -13.04
C ILE A 76 2.15 13.71 -12.06
N TYR A 77 1.66 13.14 -10.97
CA TYR A 77 1.02 13.87 -9.89
C TYR A 77 1.48 13.32 -8.54
N THR A 78 2.05 14.20 -7.72
CA THR A 78 2.68 13.84 -6.42
C THR A 78 1.96 14.49 -5.25
N ALA A 79 2.28 14.09 -4.01
CA ALA A 79 1.67 14.60 -2.78
C ALA A 79 2.67 15.21 -1.77
N PRO A 80 3.54 16.16 -2.16
CA PRO A 80 4.52 16.78 -1.26
C PRO A 80 3.88 17.53 -0.07
N GLU A 81 2.62 17.95 -0.18
CA GLU A 81 1.90 18.62 0.88
C GLU A 81 1.58 17.71 2.08
N VAL A 82 1.54 16.39 1.85
CA VAL A 82 1.32 15.38 2.90
C VAL A 82 2.64 14.71 3.29
N HIS A 83 3.46 14.32 2.30
CA HIS A 83 4.66 13.51 2.51
C HIS A 83 5.97 14.32 2.55
N GLY A 84 5.90 15.63 2.32
CA GLY A 84 7.06 16.51 2.29
C GLY A 84 7.88 16.40 1.00
N VAL A 85 9.03 17.09 0.99
CA VAL A 85 9.88 17.22 -0.20
C VAL A 85 10.63 15.93 -0.50
N THR A 86 11.05 15.19 0.52
CA THR A 86 11.72 13.89 0.35
C THR A 86 10.74 12.74 0.17
N GLY A 87 9.47 12.92 0.55
CA GLY A 87 8.48 11.84 0.66
C GLY A 87 8.43 11.19 2.04
N LEU A 88 9.40 11.47 2.91
CA LEU A 88 9.49 10.92 4.27
C LEU A 88 10.06 11.97 5.25
N ASP A 89 9.68 13.24 5.04
CA ASP A 89 10.14 14.37 5.85
C ASP A 89 9.73 14.19 7.32
N GLY A 90 10.47 14.82 8.24
CA GLY A 90 10.25 14.60 9.67
C GLY A 90 10.91 13.33 10.22
N THR A 91 11.50 12.51 9.34
CA THR A 91 12.35 11.37 9.73
C THR A 91 13.80 11.59 9.33
N HIS A 92 14.71 10.83 9.96
CA HIS A 92 16.14 10.90 9.69
C HIS A 92 16.72 9.52 9.43
N LEU A 93 16.75 9.10 8.17
CA LEU A 93 17.39 7.86 7.74
C LEU A 93 18.76 8.12 7.10
N ALA A 94 19.70 7.22 7.35
CA ALA A 94 20.99 7.25 6.67
C ALA A 94 20.81 6.99 5.17
N LYS A 95 21.71 7.56 4.35
CA LYS A 95 21.73 7.29 2.91
C LYS A 95 21.92 5.78 2.69
N PRO A 96 21.01 5.10 1.98
CA PRO A 96 21.09 3.65 1.81
C PRO A 96 22.25 3.24 0.91
N THR A 97 22.90 2.14 1.29
CA THR A 97 24.01 1.50 0.58
C THR A 97 23.58 0.25 -0.18
N GLN A 98 22.50 -0.42 0.25
CA GLN A 98 21.97 -1.60 -0.44
C GLN A 98 21.66 -1.29 -1.92
N PRO A 99 22.18 -2.05 -2.89
CA PRO A 99 21.93 -1.78 -4.30
C PRO A 99 20.46 -2.02 -4.66
N ILE A 100 19.98 -1.30 -5.69
CA ILE A 100 18.71 -1.62 -6.35
C ILE A 100 18.93 -2.88 -7.19
N ASP A 101 17.93 -3.76 -7.24
CA ASP A 101 17.93 -4.90 -8.17
C ASP A 101 18.07 -4.37 -9.61
N LYS A 102 18.80 -5.12 -10.45
CA LYS A 102 19.06 -4.68 -11.83
C LYS A 102 17.83 -4.81 -12.73
N ARG A 103 16.86 -5.65 -12.33
CA ARG A 103 15.59 -5.81 -13.04
C ARG A 103 14.70 -4.60 -12.79
N HIS A 104 13.89 -4.26 -13.78
CA HIS A 104 12.77 -3.36 -13.59
C HIS A 104 11.72 -4.04 -12.70
N ALA A 105 10.99 -3.29 -11.87
CA ALA A 105 9.96 -3.85 -10.97
C ALA A 105 8.97 -4.77 -11.68
N VAL A 106 8.48 -4.36 -12.85
CA VAL A 106 7.60 -5.16 -13.72
C VAL A 106 8.20 -6.54 -14.03
N ASP A 107 9.50 -6.60 -14.35
CA ASP A 107 10.18 -7.87 -14.63
C ASP A 107 10.41 -8.68 -13.36
N LEU A 108 10.77 -8.04 -12.24
CA LEU A 108 10.88 -8.70 -10.96
C LEU A 108 9.56 -9.34 -10.52
N ILE A 109 8.42 -8.65 -10.70
CA ILE A 109 7.08 -9.20 -10.41
C ILE A 109 6.82 -10.45 -11.25
N ILE A 110 7.02 -10.37 -12.57
CA ILE A 110 6.77 -11.48 -13.50
C ILE A 110 7.68 -12.67 -13.16
N ASP A 111 8.98 -12.44 -12.98
CA ASP A 111 9.97 -13.47 -12.67
C ASP A 111 9.66 -14.15 -11.32
N THR A 112 9.29 -13.36 -10.31
CA THR A 112 8.96 -13.87 -8.98
C THR A 112 7.72 -14.76 -9.03
N LEU A 113 6.66 -14.31 -9.72
CA LEU A 113 5.44 -15.11 -9.89
C LEU A 113 5.70 -16.40 -10.66
N LYS A 114 6.50 -16.37 -11.73
CA LYS A 114 6.82 -17.56 -12.55
C LYS A 114 7.75 -18.55 -11.88
N SER A 115 8.58 -18.09 -10.94
CA SER A 115 9.52 -18.94 -10.20
C SER A 115 8.91 -19.62 -8.97
N HIS A 116 7.66 -19.30 -8.62
CA HIS A 116 6.95 -19.87 -7.48
C HIS A 116 5.75 -20.71 -7.94
N PRO A 117 5.27 -21.65 -7.11
CA PRO A 117 4.07 -22.42 -7.44
C PRO A 117 2.87 -21.48 -7.63
N PRO A 118 1.98 -21.76 -8.61
CA PRO A 118 0.78 -20.96 -8.83
C PRO A 118 -0.08 -20.82 -7.57
N LYS A 119 -0.78 -19.69 -7.45
CA LYS A 119 -1.69 -19.37 -6.35
C LYS A 119 -1.03 -19.36 -4.96
N THR A 120 0.28 -19.06 -4.88
CA THR A 120 0.99 -18.95 -3.58
C THR A 120 1.38 -17.53 -3.19
N ILE A 121 1.43 -16.58 -4.14
CA ILE A 121 1.85 -15.20 -3.90
C ILE A 121 0.66 -14.27 -3.97
N THR A 122 0.50 -13.44 -2.96
CA THR A 122 -0.41 -12.29 -2.95
C THR A 122 0.32 -11.05 -3.42
N LEU A 123 -0.27 -10.28 -4.33
CA LEU A 123 0.22 -8.95 -4.69
C LEU A 123 -0.39 -7.92 -3.72
N VAL A 124 0.45 -7.07 -3.13
CA VAL A 124 0.02 -6.03 -2.19
C VAL A 124 0.45 -4.67 -2.73
N PRO A 125 -0.27 -4.10 -3.72
CA PRO A 125 0.01 -2.75 -4.18
C PRO A 125 -0.61 -1.72 -3.24
N ILE A 126 0.21 -0.81 -2.75
CA ILE A 126 -0.16 0.30 -1.85
C ILE A 126 0.18 1.68 -2.44
N GLY A 127 0.61 1.71 -3.69
CA GLY A 127 0.74 2.92 -4.50
C GLY A 127 -0.09 2.87 -5.79
N GLY A 128 0.28 3.68 -6.77
CA GLY A 128 -0.31 3.64 -8.12
C GLY A 128 -0.16 2.27 -8.79
N LEU A 129 -1.21 1.80 -9.48
CA LEU A 129 -1.27 0.44 -10.03
C LEU A 129 -0.45 0.22 -11.32
N THR A 130 0.40 1.17 -11.71
CA THR A 130 1.13 1.18 -12.99
C THR A 130 2.02 -0.04 -13.19
N ASN A 131 2.81 -0.42 -12.17
CA ASN A 131 3.68 -1.60 -12.24
C ASN A 131 2.86 -2.89 -12.45
N ILE A 132 1.76 -3.02 -11.71
CA ILE A 132 0.89 -4.20 -11.76
C ILE A 132 0.21 -4.29 -13.13
N ALA A 133 -0.35 -3.20 -13.62
CA ALA A 133 -1.00 -3.15 -14.93
C ALA A 133 -0.02 -3.50 -16.07
N LEU A 134 1.20 -2.99 -16.04
CA LEU A 134 2.21 -3.32 -17.03
C LEU A 134 2.72 -4.75 -16.91
N ALA A 135 2.84 -5.30 -15.70
CA ALA A 135 3.20 -6.70 -15.51
C ALA A 135 2.18 -7.63 -16.18
N VAL A 136 0.89 -7.38 -15.97
CA VAL A 136 -0.18 -8.17 -16.62
C VAL A 136 -0.19 -7.96 -18.13
N ARG A 137 -0.09 -6.72 -18.62
CA ARG A 137 -0.09 -6.47 -20.07
C ARG A 137 1.13 -7.06 -20.76
N LYS A 138 2.27 -7.15 -20.08
CA LYS A 138 3.50 -7.76 -20.59
C LYS A 138 3.48 -9.29 -20.53
N ALA A 139 2.88 -9.88 -19.50
CA ALA A 139 2.77 -11.33 -19.30
C ALA A 139 1.38 -11.71 -18.76
N PRO A 140 0.33 -11.77 -19.62
CA PRO A 140 -1.05 -11.99 -19.18
C PRO A 140 -1.26 -13.27 -18.37
N GLU A 141 -0.43 -14.29 -18.59
CA GLU A 141 -0.48 -15.56 -17.87
C GLU A 141 -0.24 -15.42 -16.35
N ILE A 142 0.37 -14.32 -15.89
CA ILE A 142 0.62 -14.12 -14.45
C ILE A 142 -0.66 -13.95 -13.65
N VAL A 143 -1.77 -13.52 -14.28
CA VAL A 143 -3.07 -13.37 -13.62
C VAL A 143 -3.52 -14.70 -13.01
N GLU A 144 -3.27 -15.80 -13.70
CA GLU A 144 -3.58 -17.15 -13.23
C GLU A 144 -2.57 -17.65 -12.18
N LEU A 145 -1.38 -17.06 -12.08
CA LEU A 145 -0.36 -17.42 -11.09
C LEU A 145 -0.57 -16.71 -9.75
N VAL A 146 -1.14 -15.50 -9.75
CA VAL A 146 -1.41 -14.72 -8.54
C VAL A 146 -2.49 -15.39 -7.71
N LYS A 147 -2.26 -15.49 -6.40
CA LYS A 147 -3.24 -16.00 -5.43
C LYS A 147 -4.43 -15.05 -5.33
N ASP A 148 -4.15 -13.80 -4.98
CA ASP A 148 -5.08 -12.69 -4.84
C ASP A 148 -4.32 -11.36 -4.87
N VAL A 149 -5.05 -10.25 -5.03
CA VAL A 149 -4.54 -8.87 -4.96
C VAL A 149 -5.22 -8.18 -3.77
N ALA A 150 -4.43 -7.71 -2.81
CA ALA A 150 -4.92 -6.93 -1.68
C ALA A 150 -4.34 -5.51 -1.77
N LEU A 151 -5.13 -4.57 -2.30
CA LEU A 151 -4.64 -3.23 -2.63
C LEU A 151 -5.14 -2.16 -1.66
N MET A 152 -4.27 -1.21 -1.31
CA MET A 152 -4.72 0.06 -0.71
C MET A 152 -5.01 1.04 -1.85
N GLY A 153 -6.27 1.44 -1.95
CA GLY A 153 -6.69 2.40 -2.95
C GLY A 153 -8.19 2.38 -3.17
N GLY A 154 -8.70 3.48 -3.72
CA GLY A 154 -10.12 3.64 -4.02
C GLY A 154 -10.99 4.03 -2.83
N GLY A 155 -12.28 4.14 -3.09
CA GLY A 155 -13.31 4.48 -2.11
C GLY A 155 -14.69 4.32 -2.75
N TYR A 156 -15.58 3.61 -2.06
CA TYR A 156 -16.92 3.32 -2.58
C TYR A 156 -17.94 4.43 -2.26
N HIS A 157 -17.70 5.27 -1.24
CA HIS A 157 -18.55 6.45 -1.00
C HIS A 157 -17.81 7.79 -1.09
N THR A 158 -16.53 7.85 -0.70
CA THR A 158 -15.78 9.12 -0.63
C THR A 158 -14.38 8.98 -1.23
N GLY A 159 -13.84 10.07 -1.76
CA GLY A 159 -12.42 10.19 -2.11
C GLY A 159 -11.62 10.94 -1.05
N ASN A 160 -10.29 10.87 -1.15
CA ASN A 160 -9.38 11.73 -0.36
C ASN A 160 -8.74 12.83 -1.22
N ARG A 161 -8.63 12.64 -2.55
CA ARG A 161 -7.92 13.55 -3.46
C ARG A 161 -8.86 14.42 -4.26
N THR A 162 -9.94 13.84 -4.77
CA THR A 162 -11.14 14.59 -5.18
C THR A 162 -12.29 14.22 -4.25
N ALA A 163 -13.47 14.77 -4.48
CA ALA A 163 -14.65 14.39 -3.71
C ALA A 163 -14.97 12.88 -3.76
N VAL A 164 -14.58 12.20 -4.85
CA VAL A 164 -14.94 10.79 -5.12
C VAL A 164 -13.78 9.88 -5.51
N ALA A 165 -12.58 10.44 -5.74
CA ALA A 165 -11.40 9.68 -6.13
C ALA A 165 -10.34 9.70 -5.02
N GLU A 166 -9.80 8.53 -4.77
CA GLU A 166 -8.65 8.28 -3.92
C GLU A 166 -7.34 8.45 -4.73
N PHE A 167 -6.27 8.89 -4.09
CA PHE A 167 -4.99 9.25 -4.71
C PHE A 167 -4.38 8.14 -5.59
N ASN A 168 -4.19 6.92 -5.08
CA ASN A 168 -3.55 5.81 -5.80
C ASN A 168 -4.29 5.45 -7.09
N ILE A 169 -5.63 5.47 -7.06
CA ILE A 169 -6.45 5.24 -8.27
C ILE A 169 -6.41 6.46 -9.19
N LEU A 170 -6.44 7.68 -8.65
CA LEU A 170 -6.49 8.91 -9.44
C LEU A 170 -5.19 9.19 -10.22
N ILE A 171 -4.02 8.82 -9.68
CA ILE A 171 -2.74 9.09 -10.35
C ILE A 171 -2.57 8.26 -11.61
N ASP A 172 -3.15 7.06 -11.68
CA ASP A 172 -3.15 6.20 -12.85
C ASP A 172 -4.46 5.39 -12.98
N PRO A 173 -5.58 6.05 -13.37
CA PRO A 173 -6.88 5.41 -13.42
C PRO A 173 -6.93 4.38 -14.56
N GLU A 174 -6.14 4.54 -15.62
CA GLU A 174 -6.00 3.56 -16.69
C GLU A 174 -5.34 2.26 -16.18
N ALA A 175 -4.27 2.35 -15.37
CA ALA A 175 -3.67 1.19 -14.75
C ALA A 175 -4.64 0.50 -13.77
N ALA A 176 -5.36 1.29 -12.97
CA ALA A 176 -6.40 0.75 -12.10
C ALA A 176 -7.49 0.02 -12.90
N HIS A 177 -7.97 0.61 -14.01
CA HIS A 177 -8.97 -0.03 -14.87
C HIS A 177 -8.46 -1.37 -15.39
N ILE A 178 -7.18 -1.47 -15.79
CA ILE A 178 -6.57 -2.73 -16.18
C ILE A 178 -6.65 -3.74 -15.04
N VAL A 179 -6.13 -3.40 -13.86
CA VAL A 179 -6.05 -4.31 -12.70
C VAL A 179 -7.43 -4.79 -12.25
N PHE A 180 -8.42 -3.90 -12.15
CA PHE A 180 -9.77 -4.22 -11.69
C PHE A 180 -10.59 -5.06 -12.68
N ASN A 181 -10.19 -5.13 -13.95
CA ASN A 181 -10.90 -5.89 -14.99
C ASN A 181 -10.20 -7.22 -15.36
N GLU A 182 -9.17 -7.63 -14.63
CA GLU A 182 -8.59 -8.98 -14.73
C GLU A 182 -9.34 -9.97 -13.85
N VAL A 183 -9.27 -11.27 -14.17
CA VAL A 183 -10.06 -12.33 -13.53
C VAL A 183 -9.59 -12.75 -12.12
N TRP A 184 -8.52 -12.16 -11.60
CA TRP A 184 -8.00 -12.50 -10.28
C TRP A 184 -8.91 -11.98 -9.13
N PRO A 185 -8.83 -12.58 -7.93
CA PRO A 185 -9.52 -12.04 -6.76
C PRO A 185 -8.89 -10.72 -6.31
N ILE A 186 -9.72 -9.70 -6.05
CA ILE A 186 -9.28 -8.38 -5.58
C ILE A 186 -10.02 -8.02 -4.30
N THR A 187 -9.24 -7.65 -3.28
CA THR A 187 -9.73 -6.90 -2.12
C THR A 187 -9.29 -5.45 -2.26
N MET A 188 -10.25 -4.54 -2.38
CA MET A 188 -10.04 -3.09 -2.36
C MET A 188 -10.14 -2.58 -0.92
N ILE A 189 -8.98 -2.26 -0.33
CA ILE A 189 -8.88 -1.62 0.98
C ILE A 189 -8.89 -0.10 0.79
N GLY A 190 -10.09 0.44 0.53
CA GLY A 190 -10.31 1.85 0.20
C GLY A 190 -10.40 2.78 1.42
N VAL A 191 -10.61 4.07 1.17
CA VAL A 191 -10.67 5.12 2.21
C VAL A 191 -11.85 5.00 3.16
N ASP A 192 -12.95 4.36 2.75
CA ASP A 192 -14.08 4.06 3.65
C ASP A 192 -13.65 3.16 4.82
N LEU A 193 -12.71 2.24 4.57
CA LEU A 193 -12.07 1.43 5.60
C LEU A 193 -10.94 2.20 6.28
N THR A 194 -9.96 2.67 5.50
CA THR A 194 -8.67 3.12 6.04
C THR A 194 -8.77 4.42 6.82
N HIS A 195 -9.83 5.24 6.64
CA HIS A 195 -10.07 6.37 7.54
C HIS A 195 -10.30 5.96 9.01
N GLN A 196 -10.63 4.69 9.28
CA GLN A 196 -10.75 4.11 10.63
C GLN A 196 -9.39 3.71 11.22
N ALA A 197 -8.35 3.57 10.39
CA ALA A 197 -7.01 3.11 10.76
C ALA A 197 -6.16 4.20 11.40
N ARG A 198 -6.66 4.79 12.49
CA ARG A 198 -6.02 5.92 13.19
C ARG A 198 -5.44 5.45 14.50
N PRO A 199 -4.19 5.84 14.83
CA PRO A 199 -3.74 5.68 16.20
C PRO A 199 -4.52 6.69 17.07
N ASN A 200 -4.71 6.36 18.34
CA ASN A 200 -5.11 7.34 19.35
C ASN A 200 -3.90 7.65 20.24
N ASP A 201 -4.05 8.60 21.16
CA ASP A 201 -2.96 9.02 22.05
C ASP A 201 -2.37 7.85 22.83
N ARG A 202 -3.22 6.92 23.31
CA ARG A 202 -2.77 5.70 24.01
C ARG A 202 -1.88 4.83 23.12
N ILE A 203 -2.25 4.64 21.85
CA ILE A 203 -1.45 3.86 20.89
C ILE A 203 -0.12 4.57 20.60
N MET A 204 -0.13 5.89 20.41
CA MET A 204 1.09 6.66 20.20
C MET A 204 2.03 6.60 21.40
N GLU A 205 1.49 6.70 22.62
CA GLU A 205 2.23 6.52 23.87
C GLU A 205 2.78 5.10 24.01
N GLU A 206 2.00 4.07 23.66
CA GLU A 206 2.45 2.67 23.70
C GLU A 206 3.62 2.44 22.73
N ILE A 207 3.53 2.94 21.49
CA ILE A 207 4.63 2.88 20.52
C ILE A 207 5.85 3.61 21.10
N ALA A 208 5.69 4.84 21.60
CA ALA A 208 6.79 5.61 22.17
C ALA A 208 7.48 4.87 23.34
N SER A 209 6.69 4.19 24.18
CA SER A 209 7.17 3.45 25.36
C SER A 209 8.06 2.24 25.03
N LEU A 210 8.05 1.76 23.78
CA LEU A 210 8.99 0.73 23.32
C LEU A 210 10.44 1.20 23.44
N ASN A 211 10.68 2.52 23.37
CA ASN A 211 11.99 3.15 23.58
C ASN A 211 13.11 2.56 22.71
N THR A 212 12.84 2.43 21.42
CA THR A 212 13.78 1.94 20.39
C THR A 212 13.98 2.99 19.31
N PRO A 213 15.08 2.95 18.54
CA PRO A 213 15.24 3.83 17.38
C PRO A 213 14.07 3.71 16.38
N LEU A 214 13.55 2.49 16.19
CA LEU A 214 12.42 2.23 15.31
C LEU A 214 11.12 2.86 15.81
N SER A 215 10.82 2.73 17.11
CA SER A 215 9.61 3.35 17.66
C SER A 215 9.68 4.88 17.67
N GLN A 216 10.87 5.46 17.88
CA GLN A 216 11.08 6.89 17.73
C GLN A 216 10.82 7.34 16.28
N PHE A 217 11.38 6.64 15.29
CA PHE A 217 11.11 6.89 13.87
C PHE A 217 9.60 6.87 13.57
N VAL A 218 8.87 5.85 14.05
CA VAL A 218 7.43 5.71 13.82
C VAL A 218 6.67 6.90 14.38
N VAL A 219 6.96 7.32 15.61
CA VAL A 219 6.28 8.46 16.26
C VAL A 219 6.57 9.76 15.50
N GLU A 220 7.82 10.02 15.14
CA GLU A 220 8.22 11.22 14.38
C GLU A 220 7.56 11.26 13.00
N SER A 221 7.56 10.12 12.30
CA SER A 221 6.92 9.92 11.00
C SER A 221 5.42 10.20 11.07
N LEU A 222 4.69 9.57 12.00
CA LEU A 222 3.24 9.73 12.12
C LEU A 222 2.84 11.14 12.57
N ASN A 223 3.66 11.81 13.37
CA ASN A 223 3.44 13.21 13.75
C ASN A 223 3.60 14.15 12.53
N PHE A 224 4.64 13.98 11.72
CA PHE A 224 4.82 14.77 10.50
C PHE A 224 3.66 14.54 9.52
N TYR A 225 3.31 13.27 9.30
CA TYR A 225 2.21 12.87 8.44
C TYR A 225 0.87 13.45 8.91
N THR A 226 0.60 13.42 10.21
CA THR A 226 -0.59 14.04 10.82
C THR A 226 -0.63 15.55 10.56
N GLU A 227 0.49 16.24 10.66
CA GLU A 227 0.55 17.67 10.37
C GLU A 227 0.37 18.00 8.88
N GLY A 228 0.88 17.16 7.97
CA GLY A 228 0.58 17.26 6.55
C GLY A 228 -0.91 17.06 6.25
N TYR A 229 -1.51 16.03 6.84
CA TYR A 229 -2.94 15.75 6.74
C TYR A 229 -3.77 16.91 7.27
N ARG A 230 -3.38 17.52 8.41
CA ARG A 230 -4.09 18.67 8.98
C ARG A 230 -4.12 19.87 8.05
N ARG A 231 -2.96 20.21 7.47
CA ARG A 231 -2.82 21.33 6.54
C ARG A 231 -3.71 21.17 5.30
N ARG A 232 -3.88 19.94 4.82
CA ARG A 232 -4.68 19.64 3.62
C ARG A 232 -6.17 19.47 3.91
N ASN A 233 -6.52 18.74 4.97
CA ASN A 233 -7.88 18.24 5.21
C ASN A 233 -8.59 18.94 6.38
N GLY A 234 -7.91 19.82 7.13
CA GLY A 234 -8.45 20.47 8.32
C GLY A 234 -8.12 19.70 9.60
N TYR A 235 -9.00 19.74 10.61
CA TYR A 235 -8.68 19.15 11.91
C TYR A 235 -8.63 17.61 11.88
N SER A 236 -7.62 17.04 12.55
CA SER A 236 -7.45 15.60 12.74
C SER A 236 -6.56 15.35 13.95
N ASP A 237 -6.96 14.51 14.90
CA ASP A 237 -6.12 14.17 16.06
C ASP A 237 -4.87 13.41 15.60
N HIS A 238 -5.05 12.32 14.84
CA HIS A 238 -3.99 11.54 14.21
C HIS A 238 -4.40 11.13 12.79
N ALA A 239 -3.52 11.23 11.81
CA ALA A 239 -3.82 10.84 10.44
C ALA A 239 -4.08 9.32 10.30
N PRO A 240 -4.92 8.91 9.33
CA PRO A 240 -5.17 7.50 9.05
C PRO A 240 -3.96 6.88 8.34
N VAL A 241 -3.48 5.73 8.85
CA VAL A 241 -2.35 5.00 8.27
C VAL A 241 -2.88 3.97 7.29
N HIS A 242 -2.94 4.34 6.01
CA HIS A 242 -3.75 3.62 5.03
C HIS A 242 -3.16 2.27 4.65
N ASP A 243 -1.90 2.27 4.23
CA ASP A 243 -1.24 1.11 3.61
C ASP A 243 -1.05 -0.06 4.57
N LEU A 244 -0.94 0.26 5.85
CA LEU A 244 -0.86 -0.71 6.94
C LEU A 244 -2.01 -1.72 6.89
N CYS A 245 -3.20 -1.27 6.46
CA CYS A 245 -4.39 -2.11 6.38
C CYS A 245 -4.28 -3.22 5.33
N ALA A 246 -3.62 -2.98 4.19
CA ALA A 246 -3.48 -3.97 3.13
C ALA A 246 -2.62 -5.16 3.58
N VAL A 247 -1.48 -4.88 4.23
CA VAL A 247 -0.62 -5.91 4.80
C VAL A 247 -1.32 -6.63 5.97
N ALA A 248 -2.02 -5.90 6.83
CA ALA A 248 -2.76 -6.47 7.95
C ALA A 248 -3.86 -7.45 7.48
N TYR A 249 -4.55 -7.14 6.39
CA TYR A 249 -5.54 -8.03 5.78
C TYR A 249 -4.92 -9.37 5.34
N VAL A 250 -3.74 -9.34 4.73
CA VAL A 250 -3.04 -10.57 4.31
C VAL A 250 -2.63 -11.42 5.52
N ILE A 251 -2.20 -10.79 6.61
CA ILE A 251 -1.83 -11.47 7.85
C ILE A 251 -3.05 -12.12 8.50
N ASP A 252 -4.15 -11.37 8.62
CA ASP A 252 -5.38 -11.81 9.26
C ASP A 252 -6.61 -11.12 8.63
N PRO A 253 -7.32 -11.79 7.72
CA PRO A 253 -8.52 -11.23 7.08
C PRO A 253 -9.63 -10.84 8.06
N SER A 254 -9.67 -11.41 9.29
CA SER A 254 -10.69 -11.07 10.29
C SER A 254 -10.50 -9.69 10.92
N ILE A 255 -9.39 -9.00 10.61
CA ILE A 255 -9.17 -7.62 11.06
C ILE A 255 -10.12 -6.62 10.40
N MET A 256 -10.78 -7.00 9.30
CA MET A 256 -11.76 -6.16 8.64
C MET A 256 -12.92 -6.96 8.05
N GLU A 257 -14.10 -6.34 8.05
CA GLU A 257 -15.24 -6.83 7.28
C GLU A 257 -15.04 -6.50 5.79
N THR A 258 -15.48 -7.40 4.91
CA THR A 258 -15.47 -7.19 3.46
C THR A 258 -16.85 -7.48 2.86
N LEU A 259 -17.17 -6.77 1.79
CA LEU A 259 -18.41 -6.94 1.04
C LEU A 259 -18.08 -7.14 -0.44
N LYS A 260 -18.49 -8.27 -1.01
CA LYS A 260 -18.44 -8.46 -2.47
C LYS A 260 -19.33 -7.44 -3.15
N ALA A 261 -18.80 -6.81 -4.19
CA ALA A 261 -19.52 -5.88 -5.04
C ALA A 261 -18.75 -5.75 -6.37
N PRO A 262 -19.44 -5.67 -7.53
CA PRO A 262 -18.79 -5.26 -8.77
C PRO A 262 -18.16 -3.88 -8.62
N ILE A 263 -16.91 -3.76 -9.07
CA ILE A 263 -16.16 -2.49 -9.05
C ILE A 263 -15.60 -2.23 -10.44
N ASN A 264 -15.75 -1.01 -10.94
CA ASN A 264 -15.03 -0.56 -12.14
C ASN A 264 -14.45 0.85 -11.93
N ILE A 265 -13.56 1.27 -12.81
CA ILE A 265 -12.85 2.56 -12.70
C ILE A 265 -13.39 3.54 -13.72
N GLU A 266 -13.81 4.71 -13.25
CA GLU A 266 -14.24 5.82 -14.11
C GLU A 266 -13.02 6.52 -14.74
N LEU A 267 -13.01 6.68 -16.06
CA LEU A 267 -11.86 7.22 -16.82
C LEU A 267 -12.12 8.57 -17.50
N GLN A 268 -13.39 8.93 -17.69
CA GLN A 268 -13.80 9.99 -18.62
C GLN A 268 -14.50 11.16 -17.92
N GLY A 269 -15.20 10.90 -16.81
CA GLY A 269 -15.99 11.90 -16.13
C GLY A 269 -15.18 13.08 -15.62
N ALA A 270 -15.61 14.32 -15.92
CA ALA A 270 -14.90 15.53 -15.53
C ALA A 270 -14.77 15.72 -14.00
N LEU A 271 -15.72 15.19 -13.23
CA LEU A 271 -15.74 15.27 -11.76
C LEU A 271 -15.37 13.95 -11.09
N THR A 272 -15.40 12.85 -11.84
CA THR A 272 -15.44 11.49 -11.30
C THR A 272 -14.32 10.60 -11.82
N THR A 273 -13.41 11.10 -12.67
CA THR A 273 -12.22 10.34 -13.10
C THR A 273 -11.46 9.81 -11.88
N GLY A 274 -11.10 8.53 -11.92
CA GLY A 274 -10.44 7.84 -10.81
C GLY A 274 -11.38 7.34 -9.70
N MET A 275 -12.70 7.51 -9.85
CA MET A 275 -13.66 6.90 -8.93
C MET A 275 -13.71 5.39 -9.13
N THR A 276 -13.65 4.64 -8.02
CA THR A 276 -13.98 3.21 -7.97
C THR A 276 -15.49 3.04 -7.87
N VAL A 277 -16.16 2.96 -9.02
CA VAL A 277 -17.61 2.83 -9.12
C VAL A 277 -18.03 1.45 -8.60
N THR A 278 -18.63 1.44 -7.41
CA THR A 278 -18.99 0.22 -6.69
C THR A 278 -20.49 0.01 -6.69
N ASP A 279 -20.96 -1.16 -7.13
CA ASP A 279 -22.39 -1.47 -7.23
C ASP A 279 -22.91 -2.27 -6.03
N PHE A 280 -23.67 -1.61 -5.16
CA PHE A 280 -24.34 -2.23 -4.01
C PHE A 280 -25.85 -2.44 -4.19
N ARG A 281 -26.40 -2.22 -5.40
CA ARG A 281 -27.87 -2.24 -5.60
C ARG A 281 -28.48 -3.62 -5.39
N ALA A 282 -27.74 -4.67 -5.74
CA ALA A 282 -28.16 -6.07 -5.61
C ALA A 282 -27.05 -6.90 -4.94
N THR A 283 -27.40 -8.11 -4.51
CA THR A 283 -26.40 -9.09 -4.07
C THR A 283 -25.38 -9.31 -5.20
N ALA A 284 -24.10 -9.31 -4.84
CA ALA A 284 -23.04 -9.51 -5.81
C ALA A 284 -23.23 -10.84 -6.58
N PRO A 285 -22.96 -10.87 -7.89
CA PRO A 285 -22.94 -12.10 -8.67
C PRO A 285 -22.02 -13.17 -8.06
N ALA A 286 -22.32 -14.44 -8.32
CA ALA A 286 -21.54 -15.55 -7.78
C ALA A 286 -20.07 -15.54 -8.25
N ASP A 287 -19.86 -15.07 -9.48
CA ASP A 287 -18.56 -14.89 -10.15
C ASP A 287 -17.91 -13.52 -9.86
N CYS A 288 -18.48 -12.71 -8.96
CA CYS A 288 -17.86 -11.46 -8.54
C CYS A 288 -16.49 -11.73 -7.89
N HIS A 289 -15.44 -11.26 -8.56
CA HIS A 289 -14.04 -11.41 -8.18
C HIS A 289 -13.51 -10.23 -7.34
N THR A 290 -14.33 -9.18 -7.16
CA THR A 290 -13.99 -7.99 -6.39
C THR A 290 -14.76 -7.90 -5.07
N GLN A 291 -14.10 -7.38 -4.05
CA GLN A 291 -14.73 -7.01 -2.78
C GLN A 291 -14.13 -5.73 -2.22
N VAL A 292 -14.91 -4.99 -1.44
CA VAL A 292 -14.46 -3.80 -0.71
C VAL A 292 -14.32 -4.09 0.77
N ALA A 293 -13.32 -3.51 1.43
CA ALA A 293 -13.23 -3.52 2.88
C ALA A 293 -14.11 -2.40 3.48
N THR A 294 -14.82 -2.68 4.58
CA THR A 294 -15.86 -1.77 5.11
C THR A 294 -15.64 -1.35 6.56
N LYS A 295 -15.34 -2.29 7.46
CA LYS A 295 -15.19 -2.01 8.90
C LYS A 295 -13.90 -2.59 9.43
N LEU A 296 -13.15 -1.81 10.20
CA LEU A 296 -11.85 -2.19 10.75
C LEU A 296 -11.96 -2.52 12.25
N ASP A 297 -11.28 -3.59 12.67
CA ASP A 297 -10.88 -3.76 14.07
C ASP A 297 -9.57 -2.99 14.32
N ASN A 298 -9.71 -1.71 14.66
CA ASN A 298 -8.58 -0.80 14.80
C ASN A 298 -7.66 -1.19 15.96
N GLU A 299 -8.21 -1.67 17.08
CA GLU A 299 -7.43 -2.13 18.23
C GLU A 299 -6.54 -3.32 17.87
N LYS A 300 -7.10 -4.28 17.12
CA LYS A 300 -6.35 -5.43 16.61
C LYS A 300 -5.27 -5.02 15.60
N LEU A 301 -5.54 -4.04 14.74
CA LEU A 301 -4.57 -3.48 13.80
C LEU A 301 -3.33 -2.94 14.54
N TRP A 302 -3.55 -2.07 15.52
CA TRP A 302 -2.45 -1.43 16.24
C TRP A 302 -1.72 -2.40 17.16
N THR A 303 -2.41 -3.36 17.79
CA THR A 303 -1.77 -4.46 18.51
C THR A 303 -0.83 -5.24 17.59
N MET A 304 -1.29 -5.62 16.40
CA MET A 304 -0.49 -6.34 15.40
C MET A 304 0.74 -5.53 14.97
N PHE A 305 0.57 -4.22 14.76
CA PHE A 305 1.66 -3.34 14.36
C PHE A 305 2.69 -3.17 15.47
N ILE A 306 2.28 -2.92 16.70
CA ILE A 306 3.16 -2.79 17.87
C ILE A 306 3.96 -4.08 18.08
N ASP A 307 3.33 -5.25 17.91
CA ASP A 307 4.03 -6.54 18.01
C ASP A 307 5.08 -6.73 16.90
N ALA A 308 4.81 -6.25 15.69
CA ALA A 308 5.79 -6.23 14.60
C ALA A 308 6.99 -5.32 14.94
N LEU A 309 6.75 -4.13 15.51
CA LEU A 309 7.82 -3.24 15.97
C LEU A 309 8.69 -3.90 17.05
N LYS A 310 8.06 -4.55 18.04
CA LYS A 310 8.77 -5.31 19.08
C LYS A 310 9.62 -6.44 18.50
N GLN A 311 9.17 -7.08 17.42
CA GLN A 311 9.91 -8.15 16.76
C GLN A 311 11.12 -7.63 15.98
N LEU A 312 11.00 -6.48 15.31
CA LEU A 312 12.09 -5.84 14.58
C LEU A 312 13.16 -5.21 15.49
N ALA A 313 12.80 -4.88 16.73
CA ALA A 313 13.73 -4.31 17.70
C ALA A 313 14.62 -5.34 18.42
N LYS A 314 14.43 -6.64 18.18
CA LYS A 314 15.26 -7.73 18.72
C LYS A 314 16.54 -7.93 17.91
#